data_AF-A0A1V5A1N7-F1
#
_entry.id   AF-A0A1V5A1N7-F1
#
_cell.length_a   1.000
_cell.length_b   1.000
_cell.length_c   1.000
_cell.angle_alpha   90.00
_cell.angle_beta   90.00
_cell.angle_gamma   90.00
#
_symmetry.space_group_name_H-M   'P 1'
#
loop_
_entity.id
_entity.type
_entity.pdbx_description
1 polymer ?
#
loop_
_entity_poly.entity_id
_entity_poly.type
_entity_poly.pdbx_seq_one_letter_code
_entity_poly.pdbx_strand_id
1 'polypeptide(L)'
;MNMNSGLKVGALLLALTAILIFAGCTQPATTTNPTPHPTATTPVSSTAVPTVAVDNQTLKTELALYAGAFAEGIDGNALATALREGPNSTAFATVLDDLRAFKEADPRIKYVYTLEQRNGRVFFIVDANYGLPDGSNYMDEYKDAPLELSTPVTAPIGVGPYTDQWGTFYSGYAPVSTTPGGPAILMGVDIKA
;
A
#
# COMPACT_ATOMS: atom_id res chain seq x y z
N MET A 1 -42.94 -17.82 -4.33
CA MET A 1 -42.30 -18.97 -5.02
C MET A 1 -41.53 -18.41 -6.19
N ASN A 2 -40.23 -18.16 -6.04
CA ASN A 2 -39.13 -19.11 -6.29
C ASN A 2 -39.07 -19.50 -7.78
N MET A 3 -37.95 -19.53 -8.49
CA MET A 3 -36.53 -19.26 -8.22
C MET A 3 -35.83 -19.20 -9.59
N ASN A 4 -34.79 -18.37 -9.68
CA ASN A 4 -33.51 -18.49 -10.40
C ASN A 4 -33.37 -19.40 -11.64
N SER A 5 -32.74 -18.85 -12.69
CA SER A 5 -31.63 -19.52 -13.39
C SER A 5 -30.80 -18.50 -14.18
N GLY A 6 -29.54 -18.34 -13.78
CA GLY A 6 -28.57 -17.45 -14.40
C GLY A 6 -27.17 -17.82 -13.90
N LEU A 7 -26.71 -18.97 -14.38
CA LEU A 7 -25.43 -19.61 -14.09
C LEU A 7 -24.26 -18.66 -14.40
N LYS A 8 -23.59 -18.13 -13.36
CA LYS A 8 -22.33 -17.39 -13.49
C LYS A 8 -21.17 -18.39 -13.53
N VAL A 9 -20.57 -18.50 -14.70
CA VAL A 9 -19.30 -19.18 -14.97
C VAL A 9 -18.17 -18.33 -14.39
N GLY A 10 -17.20 -18.97 -13.72
CA GLY A 10 -15.90 -18.35 -13.46
C GLY A 10 -15.41 -18.40 -12.00
N ALA A 11 -15.43 -19.57 -11.36
CA ALA A 11 -14.60 -19.79 -10.18
C ALA A 11 -13.23 -20.29 -10.65
N LEU A 12 -12.28 -19.37 -10.82
CA LEU A 12 -10.90 -19.71 -11.16
C LEU A 12 -10.14 -20.09 -9.88
N LEU A 13 -9.72 -21.35 -9.87
CA LEU A 13 -8.90 -22.05 -8.88
C LEU A 13 -7.70 -21.21 -8.38
N LEU A 14 -7.62 -21.02 -7.06
CA LEU A 14 -6.37 -20.71 -6.36
C LEU A 14 -6.07 -21.90 -5.44
N ALA A 15 -5.36 -22.88 -5.97
CA ALA A 15 -4.83 -24.01 -5.21
C ALA A 15 -3.57 -23.54 -4.47
N LEU A 16 -3.73 -23.21 -3.18
CA LEU A 16 -2.62 -23.03 -2.25
C LEU A 16 -1.93 -24.37 -2.01
N THR A 17 -0.70 -24.53 -2.50
CA THR A 17 0.16 -25.66 -2.17
C THR A 17 0.78 -25.47 -0.79
N ALA A 18 0.22 -26.15 0.22
CA ALA A 18 0.84 -26.34 1.52
C ALA A 18 1.85 -27.50 1.45
N ILE A 19 3.15 -27.19 1.48
CA ILE A 19 4.21 -28.18 1.67
C ILE A 19 4.54 -28.17 3.17
N LEU A 20 4.01 -29.15 3.90
CA LEU A 20 4.38 -29.45 5.28
C LEU A 20 5.08 -30.81 5.34
N ILE A 21 6.28 -30.74 5.87
CA ILE A 21 7.35 -31.73 5.89
C ILE A 21 7.07 -32.77 6.98
N PHE A 22 7.03 -34.06 6.64
CA PHE A 22 7.13 -35.15 7.62
C PHE A 22 7.97 -36.32 7.08
N ALA A 23 9.24 -36.33 7.46
CA ALA A 23 10.09 -37.51 7.61
C ALA A 23 11.14 -37.10 8.68
N GLY A 24 11.24 -37.68 9.87
CA GLY A 24 11.04 -39.07 10.23
C GLY A 24 12.39 -39.77 10.29
N CYS A 25 13.20 -39.48 11.31
CA CYS A 25 14.34 -40.32 11.73
C CYS A 25 14.45 -40.30 13.26
N THR A 26 14.02 -41.41 13.85
CA THR A 26 14.25 -41.86 15.22
C THR A 26 15.70 -42.31 15.40
N GLN A 27 16.33 -42.00 16.55
CA GLN A 27 17.37 -42.84 17.14
C GLN A 27 17.36 -42.77 18.70
N PRO A 28 17.85 -43.83 19.38
CA PRO A 28 17.43 -44.21 20.74
C PRO A 28 18.33 -43.71 21.89
N ALA A 29 17.81 -43.89 23.11
CA ALA A 29 18.31 -43.40 24.40
C ALA A 29 19.49 -44.20 25.01
N THR A 30 20.37 -43.51 25.74
CA THR A 30 20.97 -44.02 27.01
C THR A 30 21.48 -42.91 27.93
N THR A 31 20.78 -42.75 29.07
CA THR A 31 21.23 -42.64 30.47
C THR A 31 22.31 -41.64 30.98
N THR A 32 21.96 -41.10 32.16
CA THR A 32 22.74 -40.72 33.36
C THR A 32 23.16 -39.26 33.57
N ASN A 33 22.47 -38.64 34.53
CA ASN A 33 22.88 -37.49 35.34
C ASN A 33 24.01 -37.92 36.32
N PRO A 34 24.97 -37.05 36.68
CA PRO A 34 24.73 -36.20 37.84
C PRO A 34 25.23 -34.75 37.69
N THR A 35 24.52 -33.84 38.35
CA THR A 35 24.86 -32.44 38.60
C THR A 35 26.22 -32.31 39.32
N PRO A 36 27.05 -31.36 38.87
CA PRO A 36 27.63 -30.42 39.83
C PRO A 36 27.49 -28.97 39.34
N HIS A 37 26.90 -28.13 40.19
CA HIS A 37 27.01 -26.67 40.10
C HIS A 37 28.44 -26.29 40.53
N PRO A 38 29.19 -25.52 39.73
CA PRO A 38 29.34 -24.11 40.09
C PRO A 38 29.48 -23.12 38.92
N THR A 39 29.20 -21.85 39.28
CA THR A 39 29.71 -20.61 38.69
C THR A 39 28.90 -20.02 37.54
N ALA A 40 28.43 -18.79 37.78
CA ALA A 40 27.78 -17.92 36.83
C ALA A 40 28.67 -17.68 35.61
N THR A 41 28.28 -18.26 34.47
CA THR A 41 28.85 -17.96 33.17
C THR A 41 28.19 -16.70 32.63
N THR A 42 29.03 -15.70 32.34
CA THR A 42 28.82 -14.51 31.51
C THR A 42 27.71 -14.69 30.46
N PRO A 43 26.81 -13.70 30.24
CA PRO A 43 25.84 -13.79 29.17
C PRO A 43 26.58 -13.92 27.84
N VAL A 44 26.31 -15.02 27.13
CA VAL A 44 26.62 -15.19 25.72
C VAL A 44 25.98 -14.03 24.97
N SER A 45 26.81 -13.21 24.32
CA SER A 45 26.36 -12.21 23.36
C SER A 45 25.43 -12.89 22.37
N SER A 46 24.15 -12.53 22.43
CA SER A 46 23.16 -12.91 21.43
C SER A 46 23.62 -12.29 20.11
N THR A 47 24.06 -13.13 19.17
CA THR A 47 24.23 -12.72 17.78
C THR A 47 22.85 -12.35 17.28
N ALA A 48 22.55 -11.05 17.24
CA ALA A 48 21.35 -10.53 16.62
C ALA A 48 21.26 -11.10 15.21
N VAL A 49 20.13 -11.75 14.90
CA VAL A 49 19.75 -12.05 13.52
C VAL A 49 19.80 -10.71 12.78
N PRO A 50 20.59 -10.54 11.72
CA PRO A 50 20.56 -9.31 10.97
C PRO A 50 19.16 -9.15 10.39
N THR A 51 18.37 -8.24 10.95
CA THR A 51 17.25 -7.64 10.25
C THR A 51 17.86 -7.06 8.98
N VAL A 52 17.63 -7.71 7.84
CA VAL A 52 18.05 -7.17 6.54
C VAL A 52 17.29 -5.85 6.41
N ALA A 53 18.00 -4.73 6.52
CA ALA A 53 17.46 -3.44 6.18
C ALA A 53 16.97 -3.53 4.73
N VAL A 54 15.67 -3.34 4.51
CA VAL A 54 15.12 -3.30 3.16
C VAL A 54 15.84 -2.17 2.42
N ASP A 55 16.48 -2.48 1.30
CA ASP A 55 17.19 -1.45 0.56
C ASP A 55 16.20 -0.42 0.01
N ASN A 56 16.60 0.86 -0.01
CA ASN A 56 15.70 1.96 -0.39
C ASN A 56 15.12 1.80 -1.80
N GLN A 57 15.83 1.11 -2.70
CA GLN A 57 15.38 0.92 -4.08
C GLN A 57 14.29 -0.15 -4.16
N THR A 58 14.40 -1.22 -3.37
CA THR A 58 13.39 -2.26 -3.19
C THR A 58 12.12 -1.64 -2.64
N LEU A 59 12.22 -0.77 -1.63
CA LEU A 59 11.06 -0.11 -1.05
C LEU A 59 10.33 0.81 -2.05
N LYS A 60 11.08 1.61 -2.82
CA LYS A 60 10.50 2.40 -3.92
C LYS A 60 9.82 1.54 -4.96
N THR A 61 10.47 0.44 -5.35
CA THR A 61 9.92 -0.48 -6.36
C THR A 61 8.63 -1.13 -5.85
N GLU A 62 8.61 -1.55 -4.59
CA GLU A 62 7.41 -2.08 -3.92
C GLU A 62 6.26 -1.07 -3.92
N LEU A 63 6.54 0.17 -3.52
CA LEU A 63 5.54 1.24 -3.45
C LEU A 63 5.01 1.63 -4.83
N ALA A 64 5.86 1.63 -5.86
CA ALA A 64 5.41 1.80 -7.24
C ALA A 64 4.43 0.68 -7.66
N LEU A 65 4.69 -0.57 -7.26
CA LEU A 65 3.80 -1.69 -7.54
C LEU A 65 2.46 -1.58 -6.80
N TYR A 66 2.45 -1.15 -5.54
CA TYR A 66 1.21 -0.86 -4.81
C TYR A 66 0.40 0.24 -5.48
N ALA A 67 1.03 1.36 -5.82
CA ALA A 67 0.36 2.46 -6.50
C ALA A 67 -0.26 1.99 -7.83
N GLY A 68 0.49 1.22 -8.62
CA GLY A 68 0.02 0.65 -9.88
C GLY A 68 -1.19 -0.27 -9.69
N ALA A 69 -1.11 -1.22 -8.74
CA ALA A 69 -2.20 -2.15 -8.45
C ALA A 69 -3.47 -1.41 -7.97
N PHE A 70 -3.33 -0.41 -7.11
CA PHE A 70 -4.47 0.39 -6.64
C PHE A 70 -5.04 1.28 -7.76
N ALA A 71 -4.19 1.84 -8.62
CA ALA A 71 -4.62 2.61 -9.79
C ALA A 71 -5.39 1.76 -10.81
N GLU A 72 -5.04 0.48 -10.96
CA GLU A 72 -5.78 -0.49 -11.79
C GLU A 72 -7.07 -0.96 -11.12
N GLY A 73 -7.09 -1.03 -9.78
CA GLY A 73 -8.24 -1.51 -9.00
C GLY A 73 -9.35 -0.49 -8.81
N ILE A 74 -9.09 0.80 -9.05
CA ILE A 74 -10.07 1.88 -8.82
C ILE A 74 -10.91 2.18 -10.07
N ASP A 75 -12.18 2.56 -9.88
CA ASP A 75 -13.00 3.08 -10.98
C ASP A 75 -12.55 4.50 -11.37
N GLY A 76 -11.74 4.59 -12.43
CA GLY A 76 -11.23 5.86 -12.94
C GLY A 76 -12.31 6.84 -13.42
N ASN A 77 -13.49 6.36 -13.85
CA ASN A 77 -14.60 7.23 -14.24
C ASN A 77 -15.32 7.80 -13.03
N ALA A 78 -15.48 6.99 -11.98
CA ALA A 78 -15.95 7.48 -10.69
C ALA A 78 -14.98 8.51 -10.12
N LEU A 79 -13.67 8.27 -10.19
CA LEU A 79 -12.64 9.22 -9.75
C LEU A 79 -12.66 10.53 -10.55
N ALA A 80 -12.79 10.47 -11.88
CA ALA A 80 -12.97 11.67 -12.71
C ALA A 80 -14.27 12.44 -12.35
N THR A 81 -15.33 11.72 -11.97
CA THR A 81 -16.57 12.33 -11.50
C THR A 81 -16.40 12.97 -10.13
N ALA A 82 -15.70 12.32 -9.20
CA ALA A 82 -15.37 12.85 -7.88
C ALA A 82 -14.54 14.14 -7.99
N LEU A 83 -13.58 14.21 -8.92
CA LEU A 83 -12.83 15.42 -9.23
C LEU A 83 -13.71 16.56 -9.76
N ARG A 84 -14.81 16.25 -10.46
CA ARG A 84 -15.70 17.28 -11.01
C ARG A 84 -16.75 17.75 -9.99
N GLU A 85 -17.27 16.84 -9.19
CA GLU A 85 -18.44 17.09 -8.32
C GLU A 85 -18.09 17.29 -6.85
N GLY A 86 -16.91 16.85 -6.43
CA GLY A 86 -16.39 17.05 -5.08
C GLY A 86 -17.08 16.20 -4.00
N PRO A 87 -16.85 16.54 -2.72
CA PRO A 87 -17.14 15.67 -1.57
C PRO A 87 -18.60 15.29 -1.34
N ASN A 88 -19.54 16.05 -1.90
CA ASN A 88 -20.98 15.80 -1.72
C ASN A 88 -21.54 14.79 -2.75
N SER A 89 -20.70 14.32 -3.68
CA SER A 89 -21.12 13.37 -4.72
C SER A 89 -21.06 11.92 -4.25
N THR A 90 -21.94 11.07 -4.79
CA THR A 90 -21.85 9.62 -4.58
C THR A 90 -20.53 9.07 -5.11
N ALA A 91 -20.02 9.61 -6.22
CA ALA A 91 -18.75 9.18 -6.80
C ALA A 91 -17.57 9.39 -5.83
N PHE A 92 -17.53 10.53 -5.14
CA PHE A 92 -16.52 10.78 -4.11
C PHE A 92 -16.61 9.79 -2.96
N ALA A 93 -17.83 9.50 -2.48
CA ALA A 93 -18.04 8.50 -1.42
C ALA A 93 -17.57 7.10 -1.85
N THR A 94 -17.88 6.67 -3.07
CA THR A 94 -17.40 5.40 -3.63
C THR A 94 -15.88 5.32 -3.67
N VAL A 95 -15.23 6.35 -4.22
CA VAL A 95 -13.76 6.43 -4.28
C VAL A 95 -13.15 6.41 -2.88
N LEU A 96 -13.73 7.16 -1.93
CA LEU A 96 -13.26 7.21 -0.56
C LEU A 96 -13.28 5.82 0.11
N ASP A 97 -14.34 5.04 -0.12
CA ASP A 97 -14.44 3.68 0.39
C ASP A 97 -13.40 2.75 -0.24
N ASP A 98 -13.13 2.87 -1.54
CA ASP A 98 -12.07 2.13 -2.22
C ASP A 98 -10.69 2.46 -1.64
N LEU A 99 -10.36 3.75 -1.45
CA LEU A 99 -9.07 4.17 -0.89
C LEU A 99 -8.87 3.65 0.54
N ARG A 100 -9.94 3.63 1.35
CA ARG A 100 -9.90 3.04 2.70
C ARG A 100 -9.63 1.54 2.62
N ALA A 101 -10.26 0.82 1.69
CA ALA A 101 -9.99 -0.60 1.51
C ALA A 101 -8.54 -0.86 1.08
N PHE A 102 -7.99 -0.06 0.16
CA PHE A 102 -6.58 -0.16 -0.25
C PHE A 102 -5.60 0.10 0.90
N LYS A 103 -5.90 1.09 1.73
CA LYS A 103 -5.08 1.40 2.91
C LYS A 103 -4.98 0.22 3.87
N GLU A 104 -6.02 -0.61 3.99
CA GLU A 104 -6.02 -1.80 4.86
C GLU A 104 -5.34 -3.03 4.23
N ALA A 105 -4.87 -2.94 2.98
CA ALA A 105 -4.20 -4.06 2.30
C ALA A 105 -2.83 -4.43 2.91
N ASP A 106 -2.16 -3.46 3.52
CA ASP A 106 -0.91 -3.65 4.25
C ASP A 106 -0.85 -2.71 5.46
N PRO A 107 -0.64 -3.21 6.69
CA PRO A 107 -0.57 -2.38 7.89
C PRO A 107 0.56 -1.34 7.90
N ARG A 108 1.54 -1.43 7.00
CA ARG A 108 2.60 -0.43 6.82
C ARG A 108 2.09 0.84 6.11
N ILE A 109 1.02 0.72 5.31
CA ILE A 109 0.46 1.84 4.55
C ILE A 109 -0.12 2.86 5.53
N LYS A 110 0.46 4.05 5.50
CA LYS A 110 0.02 5.17 6.33
C LYS A 110 -1.06 5.99 5.63
N TYR A 111 -0.87 6.28 4.35
CA TYR A 111 -1.82 7.06 3.55
C TYR A 111 -2.07 6.42 2.19
N VAL A 112 -3.30 6.59 1.70
CA VAL A 112 -3.71 6.33 0.33
C VAL A 112 -4.56 7.51 -0.12
N TYR A 113 -4.23 8.09 -1.27
CA TYR A 113 -4.86 9.31 -1.76
C TYR A 113 -4.81 9.37 -3.27
N THR A 114 -5.54 10.32 -3.85
CA THR A 114 -5.56 10.60 -5.27
C THR A 114 -5.25 12.05 -5.54
N LEU A 115 -4.53 12.33 -6.63
CA LEU A 115 -4.04 13.67 -6.97
C LEU A 115 -4.47 14.08 -8.37
N GLU A 116 -4.90 15.31 -8.58
CA GLU A 116 -4.94 15.94 -9.90
C GLU A 116 -3.58 16.57 -10.18
N GLN A 117 -2.94 16.21 -11.28
CA GLN A 117 -1.72 16.85 -11.74
C GLN A 117 -2.02 17.88 -12.83
N ARG A 118 -1.78 19.16 -12.55
CA ARG A 118 -2.08 20.26 -13.48
C ARG A 118 -1.02 21.35 -13.45
N ASN A 119 -0.39 21.59 -14.60
CA ASN A 119 0.58 22.68 -14.80
C ASN A 119 1.74 22.67 -13.78
N GLY A 120 2.32 21.49 -13.51
CA GLY A 120 3.43 21.32 -12.57
C GLY A 120 3.06 21.46 -11.09
N ARG A 121 1.76 21.52 -10.78
CA ARG A 121 1.21 21.46 -9.43
C ARG A 121 0.34 20.22 -9.26
N VAL A 122 0.16 19.82 -8.01
CA VAL A 122 -0.68 18.68 -7.64
C VAL A 122 -1.68 19.07 -6.56
N PHE A 123 -2.89 18.53 -6.67
CA PHE A 123 -4.01 18.85 -5.79
C PHE A 123 -4.66 17.55 -5.30
N PHE A 124 -4.96 17.44 -4.00
CA PHE A 124 -5.64 16.27 -3.46
C PHE A 124 -7.08 16.19 -3.94
N ILE A 125 -7.49 15.04 -4.48
CA ILE A 125 -8.87 14.80 -4.91
C ILE A 125 -9.61 14.09 -3.77
N VAL A 126 -9.25 12.84 -3.50
CA VAL A 126 -9.82 12.03 -2.42
C VAL A 126 -8.68 11.44 -1.61
N ASP A 127 -8.83 11.48 -0.29
CA ASP A 127 -7.88 10.98 0.70
C ASP A 127 -8.61 9.95 1.56
N ALA A 128 -8.01 8.78 1.81
CA ALA A 128 -8.60 7.75 2.68
C ALA A 128 -8.94 8.30 4.08
N ASN A 129 -8.20 9.31 4.53
CA ASN A 129 -8.36 10.00 5.80
C ASN A 129 -9.22 11.28 5.68
N TYR A 130 -9.92 11.50 4.57
CA TYR A 130 -10.79 12.67 4.41
C TYR A 130 -11.78 12.82 5.58
N GLY A 131 -11.80 14.02 6.19
CA GLY A 131 -12.59 14.32 7.39
C GLY A 131 -11.95 13.92 8.72
N LEU A 132 -10.75 13.34 8.71
CA LEU A 132 -9.95 13.04 9.90
C LEU A 132 -8.84 14.10 10.11
N PRO A 133 -8.28 14.25 11.32
CA PRO A 133 -7.29 15.28 11.62
C PRO A 133 -6.01 15.25 10.76
N ASP A 134 -5.64 14.09 10.20
CA ASP A 134 -4.44 13.90 9.41
C ASP A 134 -4.72 13.66 7.92
N GLY A 135 -5.94 13.95 7.45
CA GLY A 135 -6.31 13.90 6.03
C GLY A 135 -6.27 15.26 5.35
N SER A 136 -5.97 15.27 4.06
CA SER A 136 -6.09 16.44 3.18
C SER A 136 -7.57 16.76 2.87
N ASN A 137 -7.87 18.03 2.56
CA ASN A 137 -9.18 18.38 2.03
C ASN A 137 -9.19 18.30 0.50
N TYR A 138 -10.40 18.22 -0.04
CA TYR A 138 -10.63 18.27 -1.47
C TYR A 138 -10.07 19.55 -2.08
N MET A 139 -9.25 19.37 -3.12
CA MET A 139 -8.52 20.40 -3.87
C MET A 139 -7.51 21.21 -3.06
N ASP A 140 -7.08 20.70 -1.90
CA ASP A 140 -5.90 21.26 -1.24
C ASP A 140 -4.67 21.06 -2.14
N GLU A 141 -3.90 22.13 -2.32
CA GLU A 141 -2.64 22.07 -3.05
C GLU A 141 -1.60 21.30 -2.22
N TYR A 142 -0.96 20.31 -2.82
CA TYR A 142 0.15 19.59 -2.19
C TYR A 142 1.46 20.37 -2.40
N LYS A 143 1.68 21.37 -1.55
CA LYS A 143 2.80 22.32 -1.67
C LYS A 143 4.18 21.69 -1.46
N ASP A 144 4.23 20.66 -0.61
CA ASP A 144 5.46 19.93 -0.26
C ASP A 144 5.59 18.62 -1.07
N ALA A 145 4.89 18.53 -2.21
CA ALA A 145 4.98 17.38 -3.11
C ALA A 145 6.43 17.13 -3.58
N PRO A 146 6.83 15.86 -3.76
CA PRO A 146 8.16 15.53 -4.26
C PRO A 146 8.36 16.05 -5.69
N LEU A 147 9.60 16.39 -6.04
CA LEU A 147 9.96 17.03 -7.33
C LEU A 147 9.51 16.20 -8.53
N GLU A 148 9.46 14.88 -8.39
CA GLU A 148 9.00 13.94 -9.41
C GLU A 148 7.56 14.23 -9.86
N LEU A 149 6.73 14.85 -9.02
CA LEU A 149 5.36 15.27 -9.37
C LEU A 149 5.29 16.65 -10.06
N SER A 150 6.42 17.31 -10.31
CA SER A 150 6.46 18.55 -11.11
C SER A 150 6.31 18.30 -12.61
N THR A 151 6.51 17.05 -13.05
CA THR A 151 6.34 16.61 -14.44
C THR A 151 5.33 15.47 -14.55
N PRO A 152 4.58 15.34 -15.65
CA PRO A 152 3.56 14.31 -15.80
C PRO A 152 4.08 12.91 -15.48
N VAL A 153 3.46 12.23 -14.52
CA VAL A 153 3.76 10.82 -14.19
C VAL A 153 2.98 9.93 -15.17
N THR A 154 3.70 9.22 -16.03
CA THR A 154 3.09 8.40 -17.10
C THR A 154 3.21 6.89 -16.86
N ALA A 155 3.87 6.48 -15.78
CA ALA A 155 4.02 5.09 -15.36
C ALA A 155 4.19 5.05 -13.84
N PRO A 156 3.96 3.91 -13.18
CA PRO A 156 4.20 3.79 -11.75
C PRO A 156 5.65 4.12 -11.38
N ILE A 157 5.82 4.93 -10.33
CA ILE A 157 7.12 5.34 -9.79
C ILE A 157 7.12 5.24 -8.27
N GLY A 158 8.31 5.01 -7.70
CA GLY A 158 8.53 5.09 -6.26
C GLY A 158 9.52 6.20 -5.93
N VAL A 159 9.23 6.99 -4.91
CA VAL A 159 10.01 8.15 -4.50
C VAL A 159 10.37 8.10 -3.02
N GLY A 160 11.27 8.98 -2.61
CA GLY A 160 11.62 9.20 -1.21
C GLY A 160 12.99 8.63 -0.77
N PRO A 161 13.29 8.65 0.54
CA PRO A 161 12.47 9.30 1.54
C PRO A 161 12.40 10.81 1.28
N TYR A 162 11.23 11.42 1.46
CA TYR A 162 11.07 12.88 1.44
C TYR A 162 10.19 13.30 2.62
N THR A 163 10.19 14.59 2.96
CA THR A 163 9.45 15.11 4.11
C THR A 163 8.45 16.16 3.66
N ASP A 164 7.23 16.05 4.18
CA ASP A 164 6.17 17.04 4.06
C ASP A 164 5.58 17.39 5.45
N GLN A 165 4.46 18.11 5.47
CA GLN A 165 3.77 18.51 6.71
C GLN A 165 3.24 17.35 7.57
N TRP A 166 3.08 16.14 7.02
CA TRP A 166 2.60 14.94 7.74
C TRP A 166 3.74 14.00 8.18
N GLY A 167 4.98 14.27 7.75
CA GLY A 167 6.21 13.60 8.21
C GLY A 167 7.12 13.15 7.06
N THR A 168 7.91 12.09 7.29
CA THR A 168 8.84 11.55 6.30
C THR A 168 8.35 10.22 5.75
N PHE A 169 8.35 10.08 4.42
CA PHE A 169 7.72 8.95 3.73
C PHE A 169 8.54 8.42 2.56
N TYR A 170 8.36 7.13 2.30
CA TYR A 170 8.50 6.57 0.96
C TYR A 170 7.12 6.49 0.32
N SER A 171 7.03 6.87 -0.95
CA SER A 171 5.75 6.96 -1.63
C SER A 171 5.78 6.28 -2.99
N GLY A 172 4.64 5.74 -3.37
CA GLY A 172 4.37 5.22 -4.71
C GLY A 172 3.35 6.10 -5.40
N TYR A 173 3.57 6.37 -6.69
CA TYR A 173 2.63 7.09 -7.53
C TYR A 173 2.37 6.35 -8.82
N ALA A 174 1.13 6.28 -9.27
CA ALA A 174 0.77 5.68 -10.54
C ALA A 174 -0.35 6.46 -11.25
N PRO A 175 -0.32 6.57 -12.58
CA PRO A 175 -1.41 7.19 -13.33
C PRO A 175 -2.67 6.32 -13.25
N VAL A 176 -3.81 6.95 -12.97
CA VAL A 176 -5.12 6.31 -13.06
C VAL A 176 -5.66 6.48 -14.47
N SER A 177 -6.06 5.37 -15.09
CA SER A 177 -6.70 5.42 -16.40
C SER A 177 -8.12 5.99 -16.28
N THR A 178 -8.34 7.15 -16.89
CA THR A 178 -9.67 7.76 -17.04
C THR A 178 -10.12 7.67 -18.50
N THR A 179 -11.34 8.14 -18.83
CA THR A 179 -11.76 8.26 -20.23
C THR A 179 -10.72 9.03 -21.06
N PRO A 180 -10.46 8.66 -22.33
CA PRO A 180 -9.52 9.39 -23.18
C PRO A 180 -9.77 10.90 -23.19
N GLY A 181 -8.70 11.70 -22.98
CA GLY A 181 -8.80 13.16 -22.84
C GLY A 181 -9.26 13.64 -21.45
N GLY A 182 -9.41 12.73 -20.49
CA GLY A 182 -9.68 13.03 -19.10
C GLY A 182 -8.51 13.70 -18.37
N PRO A 183 -8.76 14.19 -17.14
CA PRO A 183 -7.73 14.81 -16.31
C PRO A 183 -6.59 13.84 -15.97
N ALA A 184 -5.39 14.37 -15.80
CA ALA A 184 -4.24 13.60 -15.31
C ALA A 184 -4.41 13.37 -13.81
N ILE A 185 -4.85 12.16 -13.44
CA ILE A 185 -5.07 11.77 -12.05
C ILE A 185 -4.06 10.70 -11.65
N LEU A 186 -3.51 10.81 -10.44
CA LEU A 186 -2.60 9.85 -9.86
C LEU A 186 -3.23 9.16 -8.65
N MET A 187 -2.85 7.90 -8.43
CA MET A 187 -2.96 7.18 -7.17
C MET A 187 -1.66 7.38 -6.40
N GLY A 188 -1.75 7.74 -5.12
CA GLY A 188 -0.64 7.88 -4.19
C GLY A 188 -0.78 6.93 -3.00
N VAL A 189 0.34 6.35 -2.58
CA VAL A 189 0.44 5.48 -1.40
C VAL A 189 1.71 5.81 -0.63
N ASP A 190 1.61 5.96 0.68
CA ASP A 190 2.74 6.29 1.55
C ASP A 190 2.96 5.24 2.63
N ILE A 191 4.23 4.99 2.92
CA ILE A 191 4.68 4.34 4.16
C ILE A 191 5.66 5.26 4.88
N LYS A 192 5.72 5.17 6.21
CA LYS A 192 6.71 5.92 7.01
C LYS A 192 8.13 5.45 6.70
N ALA A 193 9.06 6.38 6.61
CA ALA A 193 10.50 6.13 6.43
C ALA A 193 11.19 5.69 7.74
#